data_AF-A0A1B0C8W9-F1
#
_entry.id   AF-A0A1B0C8W9-F1
#
_cell.length_a   1.000
_cell.length_b   1.000
_cell.length_c   1.000
_cell.angle_alpha   90.00
_cell.angle_beta   90.00
_cell.angle_gamma   90.00
#
_symmetry.space_group_name_H-M   'P 1'
#
loop_
_entity.id
_entity.type
_entity.pdbx_description
1 polymer ?
#
loop_
_entity_poly.entity_id
_entity_poly.type
_entity_poly.pdbx_seq_one_letter_code
_entity_poly.pdbx_strand_id
1 'polypeptide(L)'
;MCRDMVADYYAAQLLLKKHPERFRVVRYEDLSLNPHEMTQELLDFYGLPMDPEVEEFLESHTKLDIGGVSSTYRDSKSAPFHWIKDLAFEEIDTIQNGCTKAMELWGYAKATNVTILSNKFDPILPYSLT
;
A
#
# COMPACT_ATOMS: atom_id res chain seq x y z
N MET A 1 -7.39 -9.02 12.03
CA MET A 1 -6.72 -8.39 10.86
C MET A 1 -7.54 -8.50 9.58
N CYS A 2 -7.60 -9.63 8.86
CA CYS A 2 -8.28 -9.67 7.55
C CYS A 2 -9.80 -9.43 7.60
N ARG A 3 -10.48 -9.87 8.67
CA ARG A 3 -11.88 -9.49 8.92
C ARG A 3 -12.03 -7.98 9.10
N ASP A 4 -11.08 -7.34 9.77
CA ASP A 4 -11.11 -5.91 10.03
C ASP A 4 -10.87 -5.14 8.73
N MET A 5 -9.96 -5.60 7.86
CA MET A 5 -9.79 -5.04 6.50
C MET A 5 -11.07 -5.11 5.67
N VAL A 6 -11.86 -6.20 5.78
CA VAL A 6 -13.18 -6.28 5.12
C VAL A 6 -14.15 -5.25 5.71
N ALA A 7 -14.17 -5.08 7.03
CA ALA A 7 -14.99 -4.07 7.69
C ALA A 7 -14.58 -2.65 7.28
N ASP A 8 -13.27 -2.38 7.22
CA ASP A 8 -12.69 -1.10 6.82
C ASP A 8 -13.06 -0.74 5.38
N TYR A 9 -13.09 -1.72 4.47
CA TYR A 9 -13.50 -1.50 3.09
C TYR A 9 -14.96 -0.98 3.04
N TYR A 10 -15.88 -1.67 3.70
CA TYR A 10 -17.28 -1.25 3.71
C TYR A 10 -17.49 0.06 4.48
N ALA A 11 -16.76 0.28 5.56
CA ALA A 11 -16.77 1.56 6.27
C ALA A 11 -16.26 2.70 5.37
N ALA A 12 -15.20 2.46 4.60
CA ALA A 12 -14.65 3.42 3.65
C ALA A 12 -15.66 3.76 2.54
N GLN A 13 -16.39 2.78 1.99
CA GLN A 13 -17.45 3.06 1.01
C GLN A 13 -18.53 3.99 1.58
N LEU A 14 -18.97 3.73 2.81
CA LEU A 14 -19.97 4.55 3.50
C LEU A 14 -19.44 5.97 3.76
N LEU A 15 -18.20 6.09 4.21
CA LEU A 15 -17.56 7.37 4.51
C LEU A 15 -17.32 8.19 3.23
N LEU A 16 -16.87 7.57 2.14
CA LEU A 16 -16.71 8.24 0.84
C LEU A 16 -18.05 8.79 0.34
N LYS A 17 -19.13 8.01 0.43
CA LYS A 17 -20.47 8.47 0.04
C LYS A 17 -20.96 9.64 0.89
N LYS A 18 -20.66 9.62 2.19
CA LYS A 18 -21.12 10.64 3.15
C LYS A 18 -20.26 11.90 3.14
N HIS A 19 -18.96 11.75 2.88
CA HIS A 19 -17.92 12.76 3.03
C HIS A 19 -16.93 12.73 1.87
N PRO A 20 -17.38 12.90 0.60
CA PRO A 20 -16.53 12.70 -0.58
C PRO A 20 -15.33 13.65 -0.64
N GLU A 21 -15.44 14.85 -0.05
CA GLU A 21 -14.36 15.85 0.00
C GLU A 21 -13.55 15.83 1.30
N ARG A 22 -13.94 15.01 2.29
CA ARG A 22 -13.34 15.03 3.64
C ARG A 22 -12.88 13.66 4.13
N PHE A 23 -13.06 12.63 3.32
CA PHE A 23 -12.56 11.30 3.57
C PHE A 23 -11.87 10.78 2.31
N ARG A 24 -10.68 10.22 2.46
CA ARG A 24 -9.90 9.63 1.39
C ARG A 24 -9.28 8.33 1.88
N VAL A 25 -9.23 7.34 1.01
CA VAL A 25 -8.49 6.10 1.24
C VAL A 25 -7.16 6.18 0.51
N VAL A 26 -6.10 5.74 1.19
CA VAL A 26 -4.76 5.62 0.61
C VAL A 26 -4.30 4.20 0.88
N ARG A 27 -3.94 3.49 -0.18
CA ARG A 27 -3.29 2.19 -0.06
C ARG A 27 -1.79 2.42 0.06
N TYR A 28 -1.17 1.77 1.05
CA TYR A 28 0.23 1.97 1.39
C TYR A 28 1.15 1.73 0.19
N GLU A 29 0.90 0.68 -0.57
CA GLU A 29 1.73 0.29 -1.71
C GLU A 29 1.72 1.32 -2.84
N ASP A 30 0.58 1.97 -3.11
CA ASP A 30 0.49 3.01 -4.15
C ASP A 30 1.30 4.25 -3.77
N LEU A 31 1.21 4.68 -2.50
CA LEU A 31 2.01 5.77 -1.95
C LEU A 31 3.50 5.44 -1.98
N SER A 32 3.86 4.23 -1.56
CA SER A 32 5.24 3.73 -1.56
C SER A 32 5.86 3.64 -2.95
N LEU A 33 5.07 3.29 -3.97
CA LEU A 33 5.54 3.22 -5.36
C LEU A 33 5.68 4.60 -6.01
N ASN A 34 4.80 5.54 -5.68
CA ASN A 34 4.73 6.87 -6.28
C ASN A 34 4.73 7.99 -5.22
N PRO A 35 5.78 8.08 -4.37
CA PRO A 35 5.76 8.95 -3.18
C PRO A 35 5.55 10.44 -3.51
N HIS A 36 6.14 10.94 -4.60
CA HIS A 36 5.96 12.34 -5.01
C HIS A 36 4.52 12.66 -5.43
N GLU A 37 3.99 11.93 -6.42
CA GLU A 37 2.66 12.14 -6.96
C GLU A 37 1.59 11.94 -5.87
N MET A 38 1.66 10.85 -5.13
CA MET A 38 0.69 10.54 -4.08
C MET A 38 0.76 11.52 -2.90
N THR A 39 1.94 12.04 -2.55
CA THR A 39 2.06 13.08 -1.52
C THR A 39 1.46 14.40 -2.00
N GLN A 40 1.69 14.78 -3.27
CA GLN A 40 1.06 15.96 -3.86
C GLN A 40 -0.46 15.86 -3.79
N GLU A 41 -1.04 14.74 -4.25
CA GLU A 41 -2.48 14.52 -4.20
C GLU A 41 -3.05 14.58 -2.78
N LEU A 42 -2.29 14.09 -1.79
CA LEU A 42 -2.69 14.16 -0.39
C LEU A 42 -2.65 15.58 0.16
N LEU A 43 -1.61 16.35 -0.14
CA LEU A 43 -1.51 17.75 0.24
C LEU A 43 -2.63 18.58 -0.40
N ASP A 44 -2.89 18.37 -1.69
CA ASP A 44 -3.99 19.01 -2.42
C ASP A 44 -5.35 18.69 -1.77
N PHE A 45 -5.56 17.44 -1.36
CA PHE A 45 -6.75 17.02 -0.62
C PHE A 45 -6.91 17.76 0.72
N TYR A 46 -5.80 18.07 1.40
CA TYR A 46 -5.79 18.90 2.61
C TYR A 46 -5.82 20.41 2.33
N GLY A 47 -5.79 20.84 1.07
CA GLY A 47 -5.70 22.25 0.69
C GLY A 47 -4.34 22.88 1.00
N LEU A 48 -3.28 22.07 1.01
CA LEU A 48 -1.91 22.49 1.27
C LEU A 48 -1.10 22.42 -0.04
N PRO A 49 -0.23 23.40 -0.34
CA PRO A 49 0.70 23.29 -1.46
C PRO A 49 1.82 22.30 -1.13
N MET A 50 2.48 21.77 -2.16
CA MET A 50 3.75 21.07 -1.98
C MET A 50 4.84 22.08 -1.66
N ASP A 51 5.45 21.88 -0.50
CA ASP A 51 6.53 22.71 0.01
C ASP A 51 7.89 22.11 -0.46
N PRO A 52 8.87 22.92 -0.89
CA PRO A 52 10.15 22.41 -1.39
C PRO A 52 10.87 21.48 -0.41
N GLU A 53 10.73 21.72 0.90
CA GLU A 53 11.32 20.91 1.95
C GLU A 53 10.65 19.52 2.03
N VAL A 54 9.38 19.40 1.65
CA VAL A 54 8.70 18.11 1.50
C VAL A 54 9.25 17.37 0.29
N GLU A 55 9.44 18.03 -0.85
CA GLU A 55 10.05 17.40 -2.03
C GLU A 55 11.46 16.90 -1.74
N GLU A 56 12.29 17.71 -1.06
CA GLU A 56 13.63 17.32 -0.65
C GLU A 56 13.60 16.12 0.31
N PHE A 57 12.65 16.10 1.25
CA PHE A 57 12.49 14.96 2.16
C PHE A 57 12.18 13.68 1.38
N LEU A 58 11.21 13.73 0.46
CA LEU A 58 10.85 12.57 -0.37
C LEU A 58 12.07 12.10 -1.19
N GLU A 59 12.76 13.01 -1.88
CA GLU A 59 13.91 12.68 -2.71
C GLU A 59 15.06 12.02 -1.92
N SER A 60 15.29 12.45 -0.68
CA SER A 60 16.41 11.99 0.15
C SER A 60 16.08 10.74 0.97
N HIS A 61 14.83 10.57 1.41
CA HIS A 61 14.45 9.55 2.39
C HIS A 61 13.74 8.33 1.79
N THR A 62 13.27 8.35 0.54
CA THR A 62 12.43 7.25 0.01
C THR A 62 13.13 6.35 -1.01
N LYS A 63 14.45 6.47 -1.19
CA LYS A 63 15.22 5.75 -2.22
C LYS A 63 16.15 4.65 -1.72
N LEU A 64 16.60 4.73 -0.47
CA LEU A 64 17.62 3.83 0.08
C LEU A 64 17.34 3.56 1.55
N ASP A 65 17.57 2.31 1.97
CA ASP A 65 17.55 1.94 3.38
C ASP A 65 18.86 2.39 4.06
N ILE A 66 18.74 3.31 5.02
CA ILE A 66 19.87 3.77 5.83
C ILE A 66 19.45 3.68 7.30
N GLY A 67 20.31 3.15 8.17
CA GLY A 67 20.06 3.08 9.61
C GLY A 67 19.17 1.91 10.07
N GLY A 68 18.74 1.95 11.33
CA GLY A 68 17.96 0.89 11.98
C GLY A 68 16.45 1.04 11.82
N VAL A 69 15.69 0.29 12.62
CA VAL A 69 14.21 0.21 12.55
C VAL A 69 13.49 1.56 12.65
N SER A 70 14.06 2.52 13.38
CA SER A 70 13.49 3.86 13.58
C SER A 70 13.98 4.92 12.58
N SER A 71 14.72 4.52 11.55
CA SER A 71 15.18 5.44 10.52
C SER A 71 14.04 5.85 9.58
N THR A 72 14.11 7.09 9.11
CA THR A 72 13.23 7.66 8.09
C THR A 72 13.72 7.34 6.67
N TYR A 73 14.96 6.88 6.50
CA TYR A 73 15.51 6.50 5.20
C TYR A 73 15.13 5.06 4.86
N ARG A 74 14.31 4.90 3.81
CA ARG A 74 13.82 3.62 3.31
C ARG A 74 13.86 3.58 1.79
N ASP A 75 14.12 2.41 1.22
CA ASP A 75 13.72 2.18 -0.17
C ASP A 75 12.20 1.92 -0.19
N SER A 76 11.45 3.00 -0.39
CA SER A 76 9.98 2.97 -0.38
C SER A 76 9.39 2.00 -1.40
N LYS A 77 10.08 1.74 -2.52
CA LYS A 77 9.57 0.89 -3.59
C LYS A 77 9.72 -0.60 -3.31
N SER A 78 10.72 -0.99 -2.53
CA SER A 78 10.91 -2.40 -2.16
C SER A 78 10.25 -2.76 -0.83
N ALA A 79 10.14 -1.78 0.08
CA ALA A 79 9.62 -2.00 1.44
C ALA A 79 8.29 -2.77 1.53
N PRO A 80 7.24 -2.44 0.75
CA PRO A 80 5.94 -3.12 0.86
C PRO A 80 5.97 -4.56 0.34
N PHE A 81 7.01 -4.97 -0.38
CA PHE A 81 7.09 -6.26 -1.07
C PHE A 81 8.12 -7.21 -0.45
N HIS A 82 8.73 -6.86 0.69
CA HIS A 82 9.68 -7.73 1.39
C HIS A 82 9.11 -9.11 1.71
N TRP A 83 7.84 -9.18 2.08
CA TRP A 83 7.14 -10.43 2.41
C TRP A 83 7.22 -11.49 1.29
N ILE A 84 7.34 -11.07 0.02
CA ILE A 84 7.48 -11.97 -1.14
C ILE A 84 8.74 -12.83 -1.02
N LYS A 85 9.81 -12.25 -0.44
CA LYS A 85 11.11 -12.91 -0.27
C LYS A 85 11.29 -13.49 1.13
N ASP A 86 10.67 -12.87 2.12
CA ASP A 86 10.92 -13.17 3.53
C ASP A 86 10.05 -14.33 4.05
N LEU A 87 8.88 -14.57 3.43
CA LEU A 87 7.96 -15.63 3.84
C LEU A 87 8.07 -16.85 2.91
N ALA A 88 7.91 -18.05 3.46
CA ALA A 88 7.77 -19.25 2.65
C ALA A 88 6.41 -19.26 1.92
N PHE A 89 6.34 -19.89 0.75
CA PHE A 89 5.10 -19.98 -0.02
C PHE A 89 3.95 -20.62 0.77
N GLU A 90 4.23 -21.60 1.64
CA GLU A 90 3.22 -22.23 2.49
C GLU A 90 2.60 -21.25 3.50
N GLU A 91 3.42 -20.35 4.06
CA GLU A 91 2.95 -19.29 4.95
C GLU A 91 2.10 -18.28 4.19
N ILE A 92 2.57 -17.87 3.01
CA ILE A 92 1.84 -16.98 2.10
C ILE A 92 0.49 -17.61 1.73
N ASP A 93 0.47 -18.88 1.33
CA ASP A 93 -0.74 -19.59 0.93
C ASP A 93 -1.75 -19.70 2.08
N THR A 94 -1.27 -20.01 3.27
CA THR A 94 -2.09 -20.05 4.49
C THR A 94 -2.74 -18.70 4.77
N ILE A 95 -1.97 -17.61 4.70
CA ILE A 95 -2.46 -16.24 4.94
C ILE A 95 -3.48 -15.83 3.87
N GLN A 96 -3.15 -15.97 2.58
CA GLN A 96 -4.05 -15.55 1.49
C GLN A 96 -5.36 -16.34 1.47
N ASN A 97 -5.35 -17.61 1.89
CA ASN A 97 -6.56 -18.42 2.00
C ASN A 97 -7.45 -17.94 3.15
N GLY A 98 -6.87 -17.55 4.28
CA GLY A 98 -7.61 -16.90 5.38
C GLY A 98 -8.12 -15.49 5.04
N CYS A 99 -7.52 -14.81 4.06
CA CYS A 99 -7.74 -13.39 3.75
C CYS A 99 -8.36 -13.14 2.38
N THR A 100 -8.85 -14.18 1.69
CA THR A 100 -9.29 -14.10 0.28
C THR A 100 -10.30 -12.97 0.05
N LYS A 101 -11.31 -12.81 0.93
CA LYS A 101 -12.29 -11.74 0.78
C LYS A 101 -11.68 -10.33 0.92
N ALA A 102 -10.77 -10.14 1.86
CA ALA A 102 -10.08 -8.86 2.05
C ALA A 102 -9.22 -8.53 0.82
N MET A 103 -8.49 -9.54 0.32
CA MET A 103 -7.64 -9.38 -0.87
C MET A 103 -8.45 -9.00 -2.10
N GLU A 104 -9.58 -9.65 -2.36
CA GLU A 104 -10.47 -9.31 -3.47
C GLU A 104 -10.98 -7.87 -3.39
N LEU A 105 -11.42 -7.42 -2.21
CA LEU A 105 -11.98 -6.07 -2.03
C LEU A 105 -10.93 -4.98 -2.24
N TRP A 106 -9.72 -5.19 -1.76
CA TRP A 106 -8.62 -4.21 -1.81
C TRP A 106 -7.71 -4.36 -3.04
N GLY A 107 -8.05 -5.26 -3.96
CA GLY A 107 -7.29 -5.48 -5.19
C GLY A 107 -5.90 -6.05 -4.94
N TYR A 108 -5.80 -7.12 -4.14
CA TYR A 108 -4.57 -7.86 -3.95
C TYR A 108 -4.62 -9.20 -4.69
N ALA A 109 -3.63 -9.45 -5.55
CA ALA A 109 -3.49 -10.72 -6.26
C ALA A 109 -3.02 -11.83 -5.31
N LYS A 110 -3.48 -13.05 -5.54
CA LYS A 110 -2.98 -14.25 -4.84
C LYS A 110 -1.77 -14.83 -5.56
N ALA A 111 -0.77 -15.27 -4.81
CA ALA A 111 0.32 -16.06 -5.35
C ALA A 111 -0.16 -17.50 -5.53
N THR A 112 -0.15 -18.04 -6.75
CA THR A 112 -0.69 -19.38 -7.01
C THR A 112 0.34 -20.50 -6.92
N ASN A 113 1.64 -20.18 -7.01
CA ASN A 113 2.72 -21.13 -6.85
C ASN A 113 4.06 -20.42 -6.56
N VAL A 114 5.05 -21.20 -6.10
CA VAL A 114 6.41 -20.74 -5.81
C VAL A 114 7.08 -20.09 -7.03
N THR A 115 6.87 -20.64 -8.24
CA THR A 115 7.51 -20.16 -9.46
C THR A 115 7.08 -18.74 -9.83
N ILE A 116 5.81 -18.37 -9.59
CA ILE A 116 5.32 -17.01 -9.83
C ILE A 116 5.97 -16.01 -8.87
N LEU A 117 6.09 -16.36 -7.58
CA LEU A 117 6.78 -15.52 -6.58
C LEU A 117 8.24 -15.24 -6.95
N SER A 118 8.96 -16.22 -7.49
CA SER A 118 10.38 -16.09 -7.82
C SER A 118 10.69 -15.29 -9.10
N ASN A 119 9.70 -15.05 -9.96
CA ASN A 119 9.92 -14.43 -11.27
C ASN A 119 9.56 -12.95 -11.30
N LYS A 120 8.25 -12.65 -11.24
CA LYS A 120 7.71 -11.29 -11.44
C LYS A 120 6.27 -11.19 -10.92
N PHE A 121 6.08 -11.55 -9.66
CA PHE A 121 4.78 -11.44 -9.01
C PHE A 121 4.49 -9.98 -8.68
N ASP A 122 3.43 -9.45 -9.28
CA ASP A 122 2.86 -8.15 -8.90
C ASP A 122 1.62 -8.41 -8.04
N PRO A 123 1.66 -8.11 -6.73
CA PRO A 123 0.52 -8.33 -5.85
C PRO A 123 -0.57 -7.27 -6.02
N ILE A 124 -0.33 -6.19 -6.79
CA ILE A 124 -1.19 -5.03 -6.84
C ILE A 124 -2.13 -5.09 -8.04
N LEU A 125 -3.43 -5.19 -7.76
CA LEU A 125 -4.50 -5.06 -8.73
C LEU A 125 -5.25 -3.73 -8.53
N PRO A 126 -5.94 -3.24 -9.57
CA PRO A 126 -6.91 -2.17 -9.40
C PRO A 126 -8.03 -2.60 -8.45
N TYR A 127 -8.50 -1.68 -7.62
CA TYR A 127 -9.72 -1.83 -6.83
C TYR A 127 -10.59 -0.59 -6.96
N SER A 128 -11.86 -0.72 -6.62
CA SER A 128 -12.78 0.41 -6.56
C SER A 128 -13.59 0.36 -5.26
N LEU A 129 -13.92 1.53 -4.73
CA LEU A 129 -14.82 1.72 -3.59
C LEU A 129 -16.23 2.15 -4.02
N THR A 130 -16.50 2.22 -5.33
CA THR A 130 -17.80 2.59 -5.92
C THR A 130 -18.67 1.39 -6.24
#